data_AF-A0A8H9LSF3-F1
#
_entry.id   AF-A0A8H9LSF3-F1
#
_cell.length_a   1.000
_cell.length_b   1.000
_cell.length_c   1.000
_cell.angle_alpha   90.00
_cell.angle_beta   90.00
_cell.angle_gamma   90.00
#
_symmetry.space_group_name_H-M   'P 1'
#
loop_
_entity.id
_entity.type
_entity.pdbx_description
1 polymer ?
#
loop_
_entity_poly.entity_id
_entity_poly.type
_entity_poly.pdbx_seq_one_letter_code
_entity_poly.pdbx_strand_id
1 'polypeptide(L)'
;MHQSTFDHAQPYSLTDYGWDEASEHTFTPHRAAGLIPARVVRAERGSCEAVTDAGIVRAEIPDAAGQANVAPCTGDWAALRSATPHHGPVLHALLERRTALIRSTASRTSRGQVLAANIDTVAVTVSLDTPLKHGRTERMLALAWESGAQPVVVLTKADRCADTQRAATEVSEVAPGVDVLVTSAVSGLGLDTLTAVLNGTVVLLGPSGAGKSTLGNQLLGEDRLATTAVRDVDHKGRHTTAWRELIPLPGAGSCWTPPVCGRSACTTPRTGWSRPSPRSNTSHGTAGSRTARTRRNPAARYWLPSRQARSPSAVWTATANC
;
A
#
# COMPACT_ATOMS: atom_id res chain seq x y z
N MET A 1 11.53 24.85 -22.63
CA MET A 1 12.44 23.68 -22.64
C MET A 1 13.05 23.58 -21.24
N HIS A 2 12.47 22.79 -20.35
CA HIS A 2 13.08 22.50 -19.05
C HIS A 2 13.83 21.17 -19.18
N GLN A 3 15.15 21.26 -19.34
CA GLN A 3 16.03 20.12 -19.17
C GLN A 3 15.94 19.66 -17.72
N SER A 4 15.49 18.43 -17.53
CA SER A 4 15.62 17.74 -16.24
C SER A 4 17.03 17.19 -16.15
N THR A 5 17.91 17.95 -15.49
CA THR A 5 19.21 17.48 -15.02
C THR A 5 18.97 16.47 -13.90
N PHE A 6 18.94 15.18 -14.24
CA PHE A 6 19.08 14.09 -13.29
C PHE A 6 20.41 13.39 -13.58
N ASP A 7 21.47 14.01 -13.07
CA ASP A 7 22.75 13.33 -12.90
C ASP A 7 22.68 12.63 -11.54
N HIS A 8 22.30 11.34 -11.55
CA HIS A 8 22.29 10.52 -10.34
C HIS A 8 23.05 9.23 -10.64
N ALA A 9 24.30 9.17 -10.19
CA ALA A 9 24.91 7.90 -9.80
C ALA A 9 23.91 7.17 -8.88
N GLN A 10 23.41 6.01 -9.30
CA GLN A 10 22.31 5.32 -8.63
C GLN A 10 22.85 4.48 -7.46
N PRO A 11 22.49 4.77 -6.20
CA PRO A 11 22.88 3.93 -5.07
C PRO A 11 21.96 2.71 -4.87
N TYR A 12 20.86 2.59 -5.63
CA TYR A 12 19.82 1.56 -5.42
C TYR A 12 19.68 0.63 -6.65
N SER A 13 19.63 -0.66 -6.38
CA SER A 13 19.41 -1.77 -7.32
C SER A 13 17.93 -2.19 -7.37
N LEU A 14 17.55 -3.05 -8.32
CA LEU A 14 16.20 -3.62 -8.33
C LEU A 14 15.84 -4.35 -7.03
N THR A 15 16.82 -4.93 -6.34
CA THR A 15 16.63 -5.60 -5.04
C THR A 15 16.23 -4.63 -3.93
N ASP A 16 16.76 -3.39 -3.94
CA ASP A 16 16.31 -2.34 -3.02
C ASP A 16 14.86 -1.93 -3.29
N TYR A 17 14.43 -2.11 -4.53
CA TYR A 17 13.05 -2.02 -4.95
C TYR A 17 12.27 -3.34 -4.78
N GLY A 18 12.74 -4.29 -3.99
CA GLY A 18 11.99 -5.52 -3.66
C GLY A 18 11.99 -6.58 -4.76
N TRP A 19 12.97 -6.56 -5.67
CA TRP A 19 13.18 -7.68 -6.60
C TRP A 19 13.70 -8.90 -5.84
N ASP A 20 12.94 -9.99 -5.90
CA ASP A 20 13.20 -11.25 -5.22
C ASP A 20 13.26 -12.43 -6.21
N GLU A 21 13.51 -13.64 -5.70
CA GLU A 21 13.57 -14.86 -6.50
C GLU A 21 12.24 -15.17 -7.22
N ALA A 22 11.10 -14.80 -6.62
CA ALA A 22 9.78 -15.02 -7.21
C ALA A 22 9.54 -14.09 -8.41
N SER A 23 9.96 -12.83 -8.30
CA SER A 23 10.02 -11.87 -9.41
C SER A 23 10.93 -12.38 -10.52
N GLU A 24 12.14 -12.83 -10.19
CA GLU A 24 13.09 -13.38 -11.17
C GLU A 24 12.52 -14.60 -11.90
N HIS A 25 11.90 -15.53 -11.16
CA HIS A 25 11.24 -16.69 -11.75
C HIS A 25 10.14 -16.29 -12.73
N THR A 26 9.26 -15.36 -12.33
CA THR A 26 8.17 -14.83 -13.18
C THR A 26 8.73 -14.10 -14.40
N PHE A 27 9.91 -13.51 -14.30
CA PHE A 27 10.56 -12.77 -15.37
C PHE A 27 11.32 -13.65 -16.39
N THR A 28 11.65 -14.90 -16.04
CA THR A 28 12.38 -15.85 -16.90
C THR A 28 11.98 -15.82 -18.40
N PRO A 29 10.68 -15.93 -18.78
CA PRO A 29 10.29 -15.89 -20.20
C PRO A 29 10.59 -14.55 -20.88
N HIS A 30 10.51 -13.44 -20.14
CA HIS A 30 10.83 -12.11 -20.66
C HIS A 30 12.34 -11.93 -20.84
N ARG A 31 13.15 -12.46 -19.92
CA ARG A 31 14.61 -12.46 -20.02
C ARG A 31 15.10 -13.24 -21.24
N ALA A 32 14.49 -14.40 -21.52
CA ALA A 32 14.78 -15.18 -22.73
C ALA A 32 14.47 -14.43 -24.03
N ALA A 33 13.51 -13.50 -23.99
CA ALA A 33 13.18 -12.60 -25.10
C ALA A 33 14.08 -11.35 -25.18
N GLY A 34 15.13 -11.26 -24.35
CA GLY A 34 16.05 -10.12 -24.31
C GLY A 34 15.46 -8.85 -23.69
N LEU A 35 14.39 -8.96 -22.90
CA LEU A 35 13.76 -7.84 -22.21
C LEU A 35 14.47 -7.52 -20.90
N ILE A 36 14.40 -6.26 -20.49
CA ILE A 36 15.03 -5.75 -19.27
C ILE A 36 13.98 -5.67 -18.15
N PRO A 37 14.25 -6.23 -16.96
CA PRO A 37 13.37 -6.09 -15.81
C PRO A 37 13.39 -4.65 -15.31
N ALA A 38 12.23 -4.14 -14.93
CA ALA A 38 12.09 -2.79 -14.42
C ALA A 38 10.99 -2.67 -13.36
N ARG A 39 11.15 -1.74 -12.42
CA ARG A 39 10.06 -1.34 -11.51
C ARG A 39 9.52 0.02 -11.89
N VAL A 40 8.21 0.11 -12.15
CA VAL A 40 7.54 1.38 -12.44
C VAL A 40 7.53 2.25 -11.19
N VAL A 41 8.32 3.31 -11.18
CA VAL A 41 8.36 4.29 -10.09
C VAL A 41 7.32 5.39 -10.27
N ARG A 42 6.95 5.67 -11.52
CA ARG A 42 5.95 6.69 -11.85
C ARG A 42 5.25 6.35 -13.15
N ALA A 43 3.93 6.45 -13.16
CA ALA A 43 3.12 6.23 -14.36
C ALA A 43 2.40 7.53 -14.76
N GLU A 44 2.51 7.88 -16.04
CA GLU A 44 1.81 9.01 -16.66
C GLU A 44 1.08 8.53 -17.92
N ARG A 45 0.30 9.41 -18.54
CA ARG A 45 -0.38 9.07 -19.80
C ARG A 45 0.67 9.00 -20.92
N GLY A 46 0.83 7.82 -21.52
CA GLY A 46 1.72 7.59 -22.67
C GLY A 46 3.18 7.31 -22.32
N SER A 47 3.60 7.46 -21.06
CA SER A 47 4.94 7.07 -20.61
C SER A 47 4.97 6.67 -19.14
N CYS A 48 5.97 5.89 -18.74
CA CYS A 48 6.30 5.66 -17.34
C CYS A 48 7.79 5.89 -17.08
N GLU A 49 8.13 6.26 -15.85
CA GLU A 49 9.50 6.18 -15.36
C GLU A 49 9.65 4.86 -14.61
N ALA A 50 10.74 4.15 -14.88
CA ALA A 50 11.01 2.87 -14.29
C ALA A 50 12.48 2.73 -13.92
N VAL A 51 12.75 2.10 -12.78
CA VAL A 51 14.11 1.72 -12.35
C VAL A 51 14.48 0.42 -13.03
N THR A 52 15.70 0.33 -13.53
CA THR A 52 16.37 -0.88 -14.04
C THR A 52 17.72 -1.03 -13.35
N ASP A 53 18.41 -2.15 -13.53
CA ASP A 53 19.80 -2.31 -13.04
C ASP A 53 20.79 -1.31 -13.68
N ALA A 54 20.44 -0.74 -14.84
CA ALA A 54 21.22 0.30 -15.50
C ALA A 54 20.83 1.72 -15.06
N GLY A 55 19.84 1.85 -14.16
CA GLY A 55 19.32 3.10 -13.64
C GLY A 55 17.90 3.42 -14.10
N ILE A 56 17.46 4.64 -13.79
CA ILE A 56 16.10 5.11 -14.10
C ILE A 56 16.01 5.46 -15.59
N VAL A 57 14.99 4.91 -16.24
CA VAL A 57 14.68 5.18 -17.64
C VAL A 57 13.25 5.68 -17.76
N ARG A 58 13.01 6.53 -18.76
CA ARG A 58 11.66 6.89 -19.21
C ARG A 58 11.28 5.97 -20.36
N ALA A 59 10.27 5.13 -20.16
CA ALA A 59 9.76 4.21 -21.16
C ALA A 59 8.45 4.72 -21.78
N GLU A 60 8.33 4.61 -23.09
CA GLU A 60 7.09 4.90 -23.81
C GLU A 60 6.08 3.76 -23.60
N ILE A 61 4.80 4.12 -23.49
CA ILE A 61 3.69 3.17 -23.41
C ILE A 61 3.01 3.18 -24.79
N PRO A 62 3.14 2.11 -25.60
CA PRO A 62 2.56 2.07 -26.92
C PRO A 62 1.03 2.27 -26.89
N ASP A 63 0.51 3.14 -27.75
CA ASP A 63 -0.93 3.38 -27.90
C ASP A 63 -1.68 2.19 -28.55
N ALA A 64 -0.95 1.25 -29.17
CA ALA A 64 -1.50 0.18 -29.98
C ALA A 64 -1.99 -1.03 -29.16
N ALA A 65 -3.29 -0.98 -28.83
CA ALA A 65 -4.27 -2.07 -29.01
C ALA A 65 -3.81 -3.53 -28.76
N GLY A 66 -4.15 -4.07 -27.58
CA GLY A 66 -4.62 -5.46 -27.47
C GLY A 66 -3.92 -6.39 -26.48
N GLN A 67 -2.66 -6.16 -26.09
CA GLN A 67 -1.93 -7.13 -25.25
C GLN A 67 -1.70 -6.70 -23.79
N ALA A 68 -1.76 -5.40 -23.47
CA ALA A 68 -1.81 -4.94 -22.08
C ALA A 68 -3.15 -4.24 -21.81
N ASN A 69 -4.17 -5.00 -21.42
CA ASN A 69 -5.48 -4.48 -21.03
C ASN A 69 -5.46 -3.72 -19.68
N VAL A 70 -4.27 -3.37 -19.20
CA VAL A 70 -4.00 -2.84 -17.86
C VAL A 70 -3.00 -1.70 -17.99
N ALA A 71 -3.43 -0.49 -17.64
CA ALA A 71 -2.54 0.67 -17.57
C ALA A 71 -1.48 0.43 -16.46
N PRO A 72 -0.21 0.79 -16.70
CA PRO A 72 0.81 0.71 -15.68
C PRO A 72 0.46 1.61 -14.49
N CYS A 73 0.86 1.16 -13.33
CA CYS A 73 0.68 1.82 -12.05
C CYS A 73 2.03 1.85 -11.32
N THR A 74 2.21 2.85 -10.46
CA THR A 74 3.35 2.92 -9.55
C THR A 74 3.43 1.62 -8.73
N GLY A 75 4.61 1.01 -8.71
CA GLY A 75 4.89 -0.28 -8.05
C GLY A 75 4.81 -1.49 -8.96
N ASP A 76 4.31 -1.37 -10.19
CA ASP A 76 4.30 -2.48 -11.15
C ASP A 76 5.71 -2.94 -11.50
N TRP A 77 5.85 -4.27 -11.63
CA TRP A 77 7.00 -4.88 -12.28
C TRP A 77 6.74 -4.95 -13.78
N ALA A 78 7.73 -4.58 -14.57
CA ALA A 78 7.63 -4.40 -16.01
C ALA A 78 8.77 -5.08 -16.75
N ALA A 79 8.48 -5.52 -17.96
CA ALA A 79 9.47 -5.90 -18.94
C ALA A 79 9.60 -4.78 -19.97
N LEU A 80 10.80 -4.22 -20.10
CA LEU A 80 11.10 -3.16 -21.05
C LEU A 80 11.86 -3.73 -22.24
N ARG A 81 11.55 -3.20 -23.42
CA ARG A 81 12.44 -3.31 -24.57
C ARG A 81 13.46 -2.18 -24.48
N SER A 82 14.74 -2.51 -24.63
CA SER A 82 15.83 -1.55 -24.64
C SER A 82 15.65 -0.48 -25.70
N ALA A 83 16.25 0.68 -25.46
CA ALA A 83 16.34 1.73 -26.47
C ALA A 83 17.06 1.21 -27.72
N THR A 84 16.64 1.73 -28.88
CA THR A 84 17.34 1.59 -30.16
C THR A 84 17.85 2.98 -30.58
N PRO A 85 18.72 3.08 -31.61
CA PRO A 85 19.19 4.39 -32.08
C PRO A 85 18.08 5.37 -32.49
N HIS A 86 16.88 4.88 -32.78
CA HIS A 86 15.75 5.69 -33.26
C HIS A 86 14.59 5.81 -32.27
N HIS A 87 14.55 4.96 -31.23
CA HIS A 87 13.44 4.90 -30.28
C HIS A 87 13.96 4.72 -28.85
N GLY A 88 13.34 5.41 -27.90
CA GLY A 88 13.61 5.19 -26.47
C GLY A 88 13.18 3.79 -26.00
N PRO A 89 13.42 3.46 -24.72
CA PRO A 89 12.90 2.24 -24.12
C PRO A 89 11.37 2.19 -24.21
N VAL A 90 10.81 0.99 -24.38
CA VAL A 90 9.36 0.80 -24.56
C VAL A 90 8.84 -0.22 -23.55
N LEU A 91 7.74 0.09 -22.89
CA LEU A 91 7.03 -0.87 -22.05
C LEU A 91 6.48 -2.01 -22.91
N HIS A 92 7.00 -3.21 -22.70
CA HIS A 92 6.58 -4.40 -23.44
C HIS A 92 5.46 -5.16 -22.71
N ALA A 93 5.64 -5.41 -21.41
CA ALA A 93 4.67 -6.14 -20.60
C ALA A 93 4.72 -5.69 -19.14
N LEU A 94 3.61 -5.91 -18.43
CA LEU A 94 3.55 -5.84 -16.97
C LEU A 94 3.48 -7.27 -16.44
N LEU A 95 4.24 -7.54 -15.38
CA LEU A 95 4.14 -8.81 -14.65
C LEU A 95 2.83 -8.84 -13.85
N GLU A 96 2.41 -10.04 -13.47
CA GLU A 96 1.19 -10.21 -12.66
C GLU A 96 1.34 -9.49 -11.31
N ARG A 97 0.30 -8.74 -10.93
CA ARG A 97 0.29 -8.00 -9.65
C ARG A 97 -0.01 -8.96 -8.51
N ARG A 98 0.90 -9.06 -7.54
CA ARG A 98 0.64 -9.84 -6.30
C ARG A 98 -0.46 -9.19 -5.45
N THR A 99 -0.45 -7.87 -5.40
CA THR A 99 -1.36 -7.03 -4.62
C THR A 99 -1.64 -5.75 -5.37
N ALA A 100 -2.80 -5.13 -5.11
CA ALA A 100 -3.17 -3.87 -5.76
C ALA A 100 -4.17 -3.08 -4.92
N LEU A 101 -3.87 -1.82 -4.66
CA LEU A 101 -4.83 -0.91 -4.03
C LEU A 101 -5.71 -0.27 -5.12
N ILE A 102 -6.98 -0.66 -5.16
CA ILE A 102 -7.91 -0.27 -6.22
C ILE A 102 -8.92 0.74 -5.69
N ARG A 103 -9.05 1.85 -6.42
CA ARG A 103 -10.10 2.83 -6.20
C ARG A 103 -11.34 2.43 -6.99
N SER A 104 -12.40 2.06 -6.29
CA SER A 104 -13.71 1.86 -6.90
C SER A 104 -14.31 3.20 -7.32
N THR A 105 -14.64 3.34 -8.61
CA THR A 105 -15.36 4.48 -9.17
C THR A 105 -16.86 4.24 -9.08
N ALA A 106 -17.66 5.28 -8.79
CA ALA A 106 -19.12 5.17 -8.64
C ALA A 106 -19.86 4.68 -9.90
N SER A 107 -19.23 4.76 -11.08
CA SER A 107 -19.76 4.21 -12.33
C SER A 107 -19.58 2.69 -12.39
N ARG A 108 -20.69 1.97 -12.43
CA ARG A 108 -20.78 0.50 -12.60
C ARG A 108 -20.14 -0.05 -13.90
N THR A 109 -19.52 0.81 -14.70
CA THR A 109 -18.97 0.52 -16.03
C THR A 109 -17.46 0.70 -16.14
N SER A 110 -16.81 1.40 -15.19
CA SER A 110 -15.35 1.57 -15.22
C SER A 110 -14.68 0.58 -14.27
N ARG A 111 -13.79 -0.25 -14.83
CA ARG A 111 -12.82 -1.02 -14.04
C ARG A 111 -12.12 -0.04 -13.09
N GLY A 112 -12.09 -0.36 -11.79
CA GLY A 112 -11.54 0.53 -10.76
C GLY A 112 -10.12 0.99 -11.11
N GLN A 113 -9.75 2.21 -10.68
CA GLN A 113 -8.42 2.75 -10.93
C GLN A 113 -7.43 2.14 -9.94
N VAL A 114 -6.39 1.46 -10.44
CA VAL A 114 -5.28 1.00 -9.58
C VAL A 114 -4.45 2.20 -9.15
N LEU A 115 -4.26 2.35 -7.84
CA LEU A 115 -3.56 3.48 -7.22
C LEU A 115 -2.10 3.17 -6.91
N ALA A 116 -1.83 1.92 -6.53
CA ALA A 116 -0.50 1.35 -6.33
C ALA A 116 -0.58 -0.17 -6.50
N ALA A 117 0.50 -0.80 -6.94
CA ALA A 117 0.61 -2.24 -7.18
C ALA A 117 1.83 -2.84 -6.47
N ASN A 118 1.80 -4.16 -6.24
CA ASN A 118 2.85 -4.90 -5.53
C ASN A 118 3.21 -4.26 -4.19
N ILE A 119 2.17 -3.93 -3.43
CA ILE A 119 2.19 -3.39 -2.07
C ILE A 119 2.30 -4.57 -1.10
N ASP A 120 3.27 -4.51 -0.20
CA ASP A 120 3.44 -5.54 0.83
C ASP A 120 2.74 -5.11 2.13
N THR A 121 2.80 -3.80 2.47
CA THR A 121 2.20 -3.25 3.69
C THR A 121 1.32 -2.03 3.42
N VAL A 122 0.14 -1.97 4.03
CA VAL A 122 -0.73 -0.77 4.04
C VAL A 122 -0.81 -0.21 5.45
N ALA A 123 -0.16 0.93 5.67
CA ALA A 123 -0.23 1.66 6.94
C ALA A 123 -1.46 2.59 6.96
N VAL A 124 -2.48 2.18 7.70
CA VAL A 124 -3.71 2.94 7.91
C VAL A 124 -3.47 3.99 8.99
N THR A 125 -3.26 5.22 8.57
CA THR A 125 -3.00 6.37 9.43
C THR A 125 -4.28 6.95 10.04
N VAL A 126 -4.30 7.03 11.37
CA VAL A 126 -5.39 7.60 12.17
C VAL A 126 -4.81 8.72 13.04
N SER A 127 -5.45 9.89 13.03
CA SER A 127 -4.95 11.06 13.78
C SER A 127 -5.52 11.08 15.19
N LEU A 128 -4.68 11.17 16.22
CA LEU A 128 -5.11 11.35 17.61
C LEU A 128 -5.47 12.80 17.98
N ASP A 129 -5.19 13.74 17.09
CA ASP A 129 -5.55 15.17 17.18
C ASP A 129 -7.07 15.45 17.06
N THR A 130 -7.85 14.44 16.66
CA THR A 130 -9.31 14.56 16.52
C THR A 130 -9.99 13.30 17.06
N PRO A 131 -11.26 13.37 17.50
CA PRO A 131 -11.98 12.20 17.97
C PRO A 131 -11.93 11.04 16.97
N LEU A 132 -11.70 9.83 17.49
CA LEU A 132 -11.60 8.61 16.69
C LEU A 132 -12.91 8.35 15.95
N LYS A 133 -12.78 7.97 14.67
CA LYS A 133 -13.91 7.66 13.80
C LYS A 133 -13.83 6.21 13.35
N HIS A 134 -14.28 5.28 14.20
CA HIS A 134 -14.26 3.83 13.97
C HIS A 134 -14.69 3.43 12.55
N GLY A 135 -15.86 3.87 12.11
CA GLY A 135 -16.37 3.55 10.77
C GLY A 135 -15.52 4.08 9.60
N ARG A 136 -14.56 4.98 9.85
CA ARG A 136 -13.55 5.37 8.85
C ARG A 136 -12.37 4.41 8.89
N THR A 137 -11.88 4.06 10.08
CA THR A 137 -10.80 3.07 10.27
C THR A 137 -11.20 1.72 9.68
N GLU A 138 -12.39 1.20 10.02
CA GLU A 138 -12.92 -0.06 9.50
C GLU A 138 -12.95 -0.10 7.97
N ARG A 139 -13.40 0.98 7.33
CA ARG A 139 -13.44 1.07 5.86
C ARG A 139 -12.04 1.10 5.24
N MET A 140 -11.07 1.73 5.89
CA MET A 140 -9.70 1.75 5.40
C MET A 140 -9.02 0.39 5.58
N LEU A 141 -9.30 -0.30 6.69
CA LEU A 141 -8.86 -1.67 6.91
C LEU A 141 -9.47 -2.63 5.89
N ALA A 142 -10.75 -2.47 5.56
CA ALA A 142 -11.38 -3.26 4.49
C ALA A 142 -10.65 -3.08 3.14
N LEU A 143 -10.35 -1.83 2.76
CA LEU A 143 -9.59 -1.55 1.53
C LEU A 143 -8.17 -2.12 1.57
N ALA A 144 -7.51 -2.09 2.73
CA ALA A 144 -6.19 -2.67 2.90
C ALA A 144 -6.23 -4.19 2.72
N TRP A 145 -7.16 -4.88 3.37
CA TRP A 145 -7.34 -6.32 3.20
C TRP A 145 -7.75 -6.72 1.77
N GLU A 146 -8.65 -5.96 1.15
CA GLU A 146 -9.06 -6.19 -0.25
C GLU A 146 -7.90 -6.03 -1.24
N SER A 147 -6.86 -5.26 -0.89
CA SER A 147 -5.68 -5.11 -1.73
C SER A 147 -4.75 -6.32 -1.75
N GLY A 148 -4.91 -7.23 -0.78
CA GLY A 148 -4.03 -8.38 -0.54
C GLY A 148 -2.77 -8.05 0.28
N ALA A 149 -2.50 -6.78 0.58
CA ALA A 149 -1.38 -6.35 1.40
C ALA A 149 -1.68 -6.51 2.91
N GLN A 150 -0.63 -6.60 3.73
CA GLN A 150 -0.75 -6.67 5.18
C GLN A 150 -1.08 -5.28 5.77
N PRO A 151 -2.23 -5.09 6.44
CA PRO A 151 -2.51 -3.82 7.11
C PRO A 151 -1.73 -3.70 8.42
N VAL A 152 -1.43 -2.45 8.76
CA VAL A 152 -1.02 -1.99 10.10
C VAL A 152 -1.74 -0.68 10.39
N VAL A 153 -2.26 -0.50 11.61
CA VAL A 153 -2.85 0.78 12.01
C VAL A 153 -1.78 1.63 12.68
N VAL A 154 -1.64 2.87 12.23
CA VAL A 154 -0.68 3.82 12.78
C VAL A 154 -1.45 5.01 13.37
N LEU A 155 -1.50 5.08 14.69
CA LEU A 155 -2.03 6.21 15.44
C LEU A 155 -0.98 7.31 15.43
N THR A 156 -1.26 8.42 14.76
CA THR A 156 -0.34 9.54 14.54
C THR A 156 -0.65 10.70 15.47
N LYS A 157 0.33 11.58 15.67
CA LYS A 157 0.23 12.78 16.52
C LYS A 157 -0.06 12.44 17.99
N ALA A 158 0.60 11.41 18.52
CA ALA A 158 0.46 11.00 19.91
C ALA A 158 0.78 12.13 20.92
N ASP A 159 1.61 13.10 20.53
CA ASP A 159 1.90 14.32 21.28
C ASP A 159 0.66 15.20 21.57
N ARG A 160 -0.45 15.01 20.83
CA ARG A 160 -1.70 15.77 21.00
C ARG A 160 -2.79 14.99 21.74
N CYS A 161 -2.44 13.85 22.34
CA CYS A 161 -3.38 12.95 23.01
C CYS A 161 -2.93 12.67 24.43
N ALA A 162 -3.82 12.93 25.40
CA ALA A 162 -3.51 12.71 26.82
C ALA A 162 -3.45 11.22 27.19
N ASP A 163 -4.25 10.38 26.55
CA ASP A 163 -4.34 8.93 26.85
C ASP A 163 -4.27 8.11 25.57
N THR A 164 -3.05 7.87 25.11
CA THR A 164 -2.75 7.11 23.89
C THR A 164 -3.04 5.61 24.05
N GLN A 165 -2.97 5.08 25.27
CA GLN A 165 -3.22 3.67 25.57
C GLN A 165 -4.70 3.34 25.43
N ARG A 166 -5.58 4.20 25.95
CA ARG A 166 -7.02 4.07 25.73
C ARG A 166 -7.36 4.15 24.26
N ALA A 167 -6.79 5.12 23.53
CA ALA A 167 -7.02 5.25 22.09
C ALA A 167 -6.55 4.02 21.30
N ALA A 168 -5.40 3.44 21.66
CA ALA A 168 -4.89 2.21 21.06
C ALA A 168 -5.82 1.01 21.34
N THR A 169 -6.33 0.89 22.56
CA THR A 169 -7.28 -0.17 22.94
C THR A 169 -8.58 -0.05 22.14
N GLU A 170 -9.15 1.15 22.11
CA GLU A 170 -10.39 1.47 21.37
C GLU A 170 -10.26 1.17 19.86
N VAL A 171 -9.11 1.48 19.26
CA VAL A 171 -8.86 1.16 17.85
C VAL A 171 -8.60 -0.33 17.62
N SER A 172 -7.96 -1.01 18.57
CA SER A 172 -7.70 -2.47 18.49
C SER A 172 -9.00 -3.27 18.46
N GLU A 173 -10.05 -2.82 19.16
CA GLU A 173 -11.37 -3.44 19.15
C GLU A 173 -12.01 -3.46 17.74
N VAL A 174 -11.72 -2.45 16.91
CA VAL A 174 -12.23 -2.35 15.52
C VAL A 174 -11.22 -2.84 14.47
N ALA A 175 -10.05 -3.30 14.90
CA ALA A 175 -8.96 -3.76 14.04
C ALA A 175 -8.48 -5.17 14.42
N PRO A 176 -9.39 -6.17 14.50
CA PRO A 176 -9.00 -7.51 14.93
C PRO A 176 -7.96 -8.14 14.00
N GLY A 177 -6.87 -8.64 14.58
CA GLY A 177 -5.78 -9.28 13.83
C GLY A 177 -4.86 -8.29 13.10
N VAL A 178 -4.94 -6.99 13.41
CA VAL A 178 -4.11 -5.94 12.85
C VAL A 178 -3.33 -5.26 13.98
N ASP A 179 -2.02 -5.08 13.79
CA ASP A 179 -1.20 -4.37 14.77
C ASP A 179 -1.57 -2.88 14.82
N VAL A 180 -1.67 -2.33 16.03
CA VAL A 180 -1.97 -0.92 16.28
C VAL A 180 -0.75 -0.26 16.94
N LEU A 181 -0.09 0.62 16.21
CA LEU A 181 1.12 1.30 16.65
C LEU A 181 0.84 2.78 16.96
N VAL A 182 1.29 3.24 18.13
CA VAL A 182 1.21 4.65 18.54
C VAL A 182 2.48 5.36 18.12
N THR A 183 2.33 6.47 17.40
CA THR A 183 3.45 7.23 16.84
C THR A 183 3.29 8.74 17.02
N SER A 184 4.43 9.43 17.19
CA SER A 184 4.51 10.88 17.02
C SER A 184 5.73 11.23 16.19
N ALA A 185 5.50 11.92 15.08
CA ALA A 185 6.56 12.47 14.25
C ALA A 185 7.30 13.64 14.93
N VAL A 186 6.73 14.24 15.97
CA VAL A 186 7.34 15.35 16.72
C VAL A 186 8.31 14.84 17.76
N SER A 187 7.93 13.82 18.53
CA SER A 187 8.77 13.26 19.58
C SER A 187 9.61 12.05 19.14
N GLY A 188 9.36 11.51 17.94
CA GLY A 188 9.97 10.28 17.46
C GLY A 188 9.38 9.00 18.07
N LEU A 189 8.37 9.12 18.94
CA LEU A 189 7.74 7.98 19.61
C LEU A 189 7.26 6.93 18.58
N GLY A 190 7.64 5.67 18.79
CA GLY A 190 7.14 4.50 18.05
C GLY A 190 7.59 4.40 16.60
N LEU A 191 8.45 5.30 16.11
CA LEU A 191 8.94 5.28 14.73
C LEU A 191 9.91 4.13 14.47
N ASP A 192 10.69 3.74 15.47
CA ASP A 192 11.57 2.58 15.46
C ASP A 192 10.78 1.28 15.29
N THR A 193 9.72 1.12 16.10
CA THR A 193 8.81 -0.04 16.06
C THR A 193 8.06 -0.08 14.74
N LEU A 194 7.59 1.08 14.25
CA LEU A 194 6.96 1.18 12.94
C LEU A 194 7.93 0.74 11.84
N THR A 195 9.16 1.25 11.84
CA THR A 195 10.17 0.89 10.83
C THR A 195 10.49 -0.59 10.84
N ALA A 196 10.51 -1.23 12.02
CA ALA A 196 10.75 -2.66 12.15
C ALA A 196 9.60 -3.55 11.62
N VAL A 197 8.36 -3.05 11.65
CA VAL A 197 7.17 -3.77 11.16
C VAL A 197 6.92 -3.53 9.67
N LEU A 198 7.26 -2.34 9.18
CA LEU A 198 7.16 -2.02 7.77
C LEU A 198 8.18 -2.85 6.97
N ASN A 199 7.70 -3.57 5.97
CA ASN A 199 8.52 -4.36 5.06
C ASN A 199 8.02 -4.18 3.62
N GLY A 200 8.96 -4.23 2.68
CA GLY A 200 8.69 -4.17 1.26
C GLY A 200 8.03 -2.85 0.87
N THR A 201 7.05 -2.94 0.00
CA THR A 201 6.36 -1.78 -0.56
C THR A 201 5.26 -1.31 0.37
N VAL A 202 5.41 -0.12 0.92
CA VAL A 202 4.51 0.50 1.90
C VAL A 202 3.65 1.59 1.25
N VAL A 203 2.35 1.57 1.55
CA VAL A 203 1.42 2.65 1.22
C VAL A 203 0.85 3.26 2.49
N LEU A 204 0.85 4.59 2.59
CA LEU A 204 0.13 5.30 3.65
C LEU A 204 -1.31 5.60 3.21
N LEU A 205 -2.28 4.99 3.88
CA LEU A 205 -3.70 5.20 3.66
C LEU A 205 -4.30 6.02 4.80
N GLY A 206 -5.10 7.05 4.49
CA GLY A 206 -5.76 7.82 5.55
C GLY A 206 -6.40 9.12 5.09
N PRO A 207 -7.18 9.79 5.97
CA PRO A 207 -7.80 11.05 5.64
C PRO A 207 -6.74 12.17 5.48
N SER A 208 -7.07 13.24 4.76
CA SER A 208 -6.23 14.44 4.75
C SER A 208 -6.06 14.98 6.19
N GLY A 209 -4.87 15.45 6.52
CA GLY A 209 -4.53 15.91 7.87
C GLY A 209 -4.14 14.81 8.88
N ALA A 210 -4.16 13.53 8.50
CA ALA A 210 -3.77 12.41 9.36
C ALA A 210 -2.24 12.23 9.55
N GLY A 211 -1.43 13.23 9.22
CA GLY A 211 0.03 13.15 9.42
C GLY A 211 0.80 12.30 8.40
N LYS A 212 0.18 11.79 7.32
CA LYS A 212 0.86 10.93 6.31
C LYS A 212 2.14 11.52 5.71
N SER A 213 2.12 12.77 5.26
CA SER A 213 3.32 13.40 4.66
C SER A 213 4.41 13.58 5.71
N THR A 214 4.05 14.01 6.92
CA THR A 214 5.00 14.17 8.04
C THR A 214 5.61 12.83 8.44
N LEU A 215 4.79 11.78 8.55
CA LEU A 215 5.26 10.41 8.83
C LEU A 215 6.16 9.89 7.71
N GLY A 216 5.80 10.14 6.44
CA GLY A 216 6.60 9.76 5.30
C GLY A 216 7.98 10.44 5.29
N ASN A 217 8.07 11.74 5.59
CA ASN A 217 9.36 12.43 5.72
C ASN A 217 10.21 11.85 6.85
N GLN A 218 9.60 11.52 8.00
CA GLN A 218 10.31 10.89 9.10
C GLN A 218 10.86 9.51 8.73
N LEU A 219 10.09 8.70 7.99
CA LEU A 219 10.55 7.39 7.50
C LEU A 219 11.64 7.53 6.42
N LEU A 220 11.59 8.59 5.61
CA LEU A 220 12.61 8.88 4.59
C LEU A 220 13.90 9.46 5.18
N GLY A 221 13.83 10.06 6.37
CA GLY A 221 14.94 10.84 6.95
C GLY A 221 15.20 12.17 6.26
N GLU A 222 14.31 12.60 5.35
CA GLU A 222 14.42 13.85 4.58
C GLU A 222 13.05 14.50 4.33
N ASP A 223 13.04 15.83 4.20
CA ASP A 223 11.83 16.63 3.92
C ASP A 223 11.47 16.64 2.43
N ARG A 224 11.10 15.47 1.90
CA ARG A 224 10.78 15.29 0.48
C ARG A 224 9.30 15.52 0.15
N LEU A 225 8.39 15.22 1.07
CA LEU A 225 6.96 15.32 0.86
C LEU A 225 6.46 16.70 1.29
N ALA A 226 5.61 17.31 0.45
CA ALA A 226 4.94 18.55 0.81
C ALA A 226 4.08 18.36 2.08
N THR A 227 4.54 18.88 3.20
CA THR A 227 3.79 19.00 4.46
C THR A 227 2.99 20.28 4.43
N THR A 228 2.00 20.38 3.52
CA THR A 228 1.11 21.54 3.60
C THR A 228 0.22 21.35 4.83
N ALA A 229 0.49 22.13 5.88
CA ALA A 229 -0.50 22.44 6.90
C ALA A 229 -1.79 22.80 6.18
N VAL A 230 -2.92 22.24 6.63
CA VAL A 230 -4.25 22.40 6.04
C VAL A 230 -4.38 23.82 5.46
N ARG A 231 -4.34 23.96 4.12
CA ARG A 231 -4.70 25.22 3.47
C ARG A 231 -6.20 25.36 3.70
N ASP A 232 -6.52 26.14 4.72
CA ASP A 232 -7.87 26.57 5.09
C ASP A 232 -8.39 27.67 4.14
N VAL A 233 -8.04 27.57 2.85
CA VAL A 233 -8.39 28.53 1.82
C VAL A 233 -8.65 27.75 0.54
N ASP A 234 -9.90 27.29 0.40
CA ASP A 234 -10.73 27.50 -0.79
C ASP A 234 -11.87 26.48 -0.84
N HIS A 235 -13.10 26.98 -0.66
CA HIS A 235 -14.36 26.27 -0.87
C HIS A 235 -14.65 25.93 -2.35
N LYS A 236 -13.63 25.73 -3.19
CA LYS A 236 -13.79 25.26 -4.57
C LYS A 236 -12.77 24.17 -4.85
N GLY A 237 -13.27 22.94 -4.85
CA GLY A 237 -12.49 21.72 -5.04
C GLY A 237 -11.62 21.78 -6.29
N ARG A 238 -10.31 21.90 -6.07
CA ARG A 238 -9.30 21.47 -7.04
C ARG A 238 -8.46 20.43 -6.33
N HIS A 239 -8.67 19.17 -6.71
CA HIS A 239 -7.88 18.06 -6.21
C HIS A 239 -6.40 18.37 -6.41
N THR A 240 -5.66 18.54 -5.32
CA THR A 240 -4.21 18.67 -5.36
C THR A 240 -3.68 17.31 -5.81
N THR A 241 -3.23 17.23 -7.07
CA THR A 241 -2.56 16.06 -7.64
C THR A 241 -1.25 15.88 -6.91
N ALA A 242 -1.28 15.14 -5.79
CA ALA A 242 -0.08 14.62 -5.16
C ALA A 242 0.58 13.67 -6.16
N TRP A 243 1.79 14.01 -6.60
CA TRP A 243 2.62 13.19 -7.47
C TRP A 243 2.77 11.78 -6.88
N ARG A 244 2.70 10.74 -7.72
CA ARG A 244 2.76 9.32 -7.32
C ARG A 244 4.09 8.70 -7.73
N GLU A 245 5.07 8.79 -6.84
CA GLU A 245 6.43 8.28 -7.04
C GLU A 245 6.71 7.14 -6.04
N LEU A 246 7.30 6.04 -6.50
CA LEU A 246 7.84 5.01 -5.62
C LEU A 246 9.24 5.43 -5.15
N ILE A 247 9.41 5.65 -3.85
CA ILE A 247 10.66 6.15 -3.27
C ILE A 247 11.26 5.06 -2.37
N PRO A 248 12.52 4.65 -2.57
CA PRO A 248 13.17 3.69 -1.67
C PRO A 248 13.38 4.34 -0.29
N LEU A 249 13.11 3.57 0.77
CA LEU A 249 13.35 3.99 2.16
C LEU A 249 14.80 3.63 2.55
N PRO A 250 15.45 4.42 3.43
CA PRO A 250 16.71 4.03 4.03
C PRO A 250 16.52 2.78 4.91
N GLY A 251 17.09 1.65 4.51
CA GLY A 251 16.87 0.35 5.15
C GLY A 251 16.32 -0.67 4.15
N ALA A 252 16.93 -1.85 4.11
CA ALA A 252 16.86 -2.79 2.99
C ALA A 252 15.45 -3.10 2.49
N GLY A 253 15.24 -2.95 1.17
CA GLY A 253 14.13 -3.56 0.41
C GLY A 253 12.76 -2.92 0.55
N SER A 254 12.65 -1.77 1.25
CA SER A 254 11.36 -1.09 1.42
C SER A 254 11.17 0.11 0.51
N CYS A 255 10.02 0.18 -0.14
CA CYS A 255 9.67 1.29 -1.02
C CYS A 255 8.38 1.95 -0.57
N TRP A 256 8.34 3.26 -0.57
CA TRP A 256 7.18 4.02 -0.16
C TRP A 256 6.45 4.59 -1.37
N THR A 257 5.11 4.52 -1.34
CA THR A 257 4.27 5.25 -2.30
C THR A 257 3.45 6.34 -1.61
N PRO A 258 3.27 7.49 -2.28
CA PRO A 258 2.63 8.65 -1.69
C PRO A 258 1.16 8.47 -1.38
N PRO A 259 0.67 9.28 -0.43
CA PRO A 259 -0.53 8.99 0.29
C PRO A 259 -1.75 8.90 -0.61
N VAL A 260 -2.52 7.83 -0.43
CA VAL A 260 -3.84 7.73 -1.02
C VAL A 260 -4.85 8.48 -0.14
N CYS A 261 -5.45 9.54 -0.69
CA CYS A 261 -6.48 10.29 0.02
C CYS A 261 -7.75 9.45 0.22
N GLY A 262 -8.14 9.20 1.48
CA GLY A 262 -9.30 8.34 1.80
C GLY A 262 -10.67 8.81 1.29
N ARG A 263 -10.86 10.10 0.96
CA ARG A 263 -12.11 10.59 0.32
C ARG A 263 -12.35 9.97 -1.05
N SER A 264 -11.28 9.55 -1.68
CA SER A 264 -11.25 9.11 -3.05
C SER A 264 -11.51 7.60 -3.17
N ALA A 265 -11.01 6.80 -2.23
CA ALA A 265 -11.09 5.33 -2.26
C ALA A 265 -12.44 4.77 -1.80
N CYS A 266 -13.21 5.52 -1.00
CA CYS A 266 -14.49 5.06 -0.46
C CYS A 266 -15.68 5.40 -1.37
N THR A 267 -15.96 4.52 -2.33
CA THR A 267 -17.31 4.35 -2.87
C THR A 267 -17.67 2.88 -2.87
N THR A 268 -18.08 2.37 -1.70
CA THR A 268 -18.74 1.05 -1.57
C THR A 268 -20.19 1.23 -1.17
N PRO A 269 -21.14 0.48 -1.76
CA PRO A 269 -22.54 0.48 -1.32
C PRO A 269 -22.63 -0.07 0.10
N ARG A 270 -23.53 0.49 0.93
CA ARG A 270 -23.90 -0.05 2.24
C ARG A 270 -24.36 -1.51 2.12
N THR A 271 -23.48 -2.47 2.40
CA THR A 271 -23.90 -3.82 2.80
C THR A 271 -23.15 -4.17 4.08
N GLY A 272 -23.93 -4.37 5.15
CA GLY A 272 -23.45 -4.47 6.52
C GLY A 272 -22.57 -5.67 6.78
N TRP A 273 -21.64 -5.47 7.72
CA TRP A 273 -20.84 -6.51 8.35
C TRP A 273 -21.74 -7.38 9.22
N SER A 274 -21.75 -8.70 9.00
CA SER A 274 -22.43 -9.67 9.87
C SER A 274 -21.41 -10.29 10.81
N ARG A 275 -21.53 -10.05 12.12
CA ARG A 275 -20.78 -10.75 13.17
C ARG A 275 -21.03 -12.26 13.10
N PRO A 276 -20.01 -13.13 13.18
CA PRO A 276 -20.23 -14.54 13.49
C PRO A 276 -20.47 -14.70 15.00
N SER A 277 -21.65 -15.19 15.42
CA SER A 277 -21.85 -15.69 16.79
C SER A 277 -21.34 -17.12 16.90
N PRO A 278 -20.67 -17.52 17.99
CA PRO A 278 -20.35 -18.93 18.21
C PRO A 278 -21.64 -19.65 18.63
N ARG A 279 -22.12 -20.61 17.83
CA ARG A 279 -23.12 -21.56 18.30
C ARG A 279 -22.52 -22.96 18.36
N SER A 280 -22.61 -23.48 19.58
CA SER A 280 -22.31 -24.81 20.04
C SER A 280 -22.96 -25.90 19.20
N ASN A 281 -22.19 -26.96 18.99
CA ASN A 281 -22.58 -28.17 18.28
C ASN A 281 -23.45 -29.04 19.21
N THR A 282 -24.74 -29.16 18.92
CA THR A 282 -25.56 -30.25 19.44
C THR A 282 -26.46 -30.76 18.32
N SER A 283 -26.17 -31.99 17.90
CA SER A 283 -27.00 -32.85 17.06
C SER A 283 -28.42 -32.98 17.62
N HIS A 284 -29.43 -33.05 16.74
CA HIS A 284 -30.54 -34.03 16.69
C HIS A 284 -31.40 -33.71 15.44
N GLY A 285 -31.95 -34.76 14.82
CA GLY A 285 -32.46 -34.73 13.44
C GLY A 285 -33.93 -34.36 13.22
N THR A 286 -34.36 -34.71 12.00
CA THR A 286 -35.71 -34.77 11.39
C THR A 286 -36.37 -33.51 10.81
N ALA A 287 -36.41 -33.52 9.46
CA ALA A 287 -37.50 -33.22 8.52
C ALA A 287 -38.38 -31.95 8.65
N GLY A 288 -38.47 -31.19 7.54
CA GLY A 288 -39.55 -30.24 7.30
C GLY A 288 -39.22 -29.22 6.20
N SER A 289 -39.84 -29.38 5.03
CA SER A 289 -39.69 -28.55 3.83
C SER A 289 -40.23 -27.12 3.98
N ARG A 290 -39.50 -26.12 3.46
CA ARG A 290 -40.07 -24.99 2.71
C ARG A 290 -39.00 -24.17 1.98
N THR A 291 -39.29 -23.91 0.72
CA THR A 291 -38.48 -23.25 -0.31
C THR A 291 -38.28 -21.76 -0.08
N ALA A 292 -37.02 -21.31 -0.05
CA ALA A 292 -36.64 -19.92 -0.33
C ALA A 292 -35.35 -19.91 -1.16
N ARG A 293 -35.47 -19.53 -2.43
CA ARG A 293 -34.40 -19.56 -3.43
C ARG A 293 -33.55 -18.29 -3.32
N THR A 294 -32.65 -18.24 -2.34
CA THR A 294 -31.55 -17.26 -2.32
C THR A 294 -30.46 -17.70 -3.29
N ARG A 295 -30.22 -16.90 -4.34
CA ARG A 295 -29.07 -17.06 -5.25
C ARG A 295 -27.78 -16.95 -4.44
N ARG A 296 -27.06 -18.06 -4.29
CA ARG A 296 -25.72 -18.13 -3.71
C ARG A 296 -24.74 -17.42 -4.64
N ASN A 297 -23.96 -16.49 -4.11
CA ASN A 297 -22.70 -16.04 -4.70
C ASN A 297 -21.56 -16.81 -4.01
N PRO A 298 -20.81 -17.69 -4.70
CA PRO A 298 -19.76 -18.49 -4.07
C PRO A 298 -18.43 -17.73 -4.08
N ALA A 299 -18.23 -16.78 -3.15
CA ALA A 299 -16.94 -16.11 -2.98
C ALA A 299 -16.67 -15.61 -1.55
N ALA A 300 -17.29 -16.22 -0.53
CA ALA A 300 -16.98 -15.97 0.87
C ALA A 300 -16.48 -17.26 1.51
N ARG A 301 -15.21 -17.58 1.29
CA ARG A 301 -14.49 -18.60 2.07
C ARG A 301 -13.28 -17.92 2.73
N TYR A 302 -13.40 -17.83 4.05
CA TYR A 302 -12.36 -17.75 5.07
C TYR A 302 -10.93 -17.46 4.61
N TRP A 303 -10.44 -16.27 4.95
CA TRP A 303 -9.01 -15.95 5.04
C TRP A 303 -8.68 -15.55 6.48
N LEU A 304 -8.21 -16.52 7.25
CA LEU A 304 -7.38 -16.30 8.44
C LEU A 304 -6.06 -16.99 8.10
N PRO A 305 -4.91 -16.29 8.03
CA PRO A 305 -3.63 -16.99 7.95
C PRO A 305 -3.40 -17.71 9.28
N SER A 306 -3.21 -19.02 9.22
CA SER A 306 -2.68 -19.81 10.33
C SER A 306 -1.28 -19.32 10.67
N ARG A 307 -1.11 -18.69 11.84
CA ARG A 307 0.23 -18.42 12.41
C ARG A 307 0.93 -19.74 12.69
N GLN A 308 1.95 -20.08 11.91
CA GLN A 308 2.98 -21.00 12.37
C GLN A 308 3.85 -20.25 13.37
N ALA A 309 3.81 -20.71 14.62
CA ALA A 309 4.61 -20.19 15.72
C ALA A 309 6.11 -20.28 15.38
N ARG A 310 6.80 -19.14 15.38
CA ARG A 310 8.25 -19.10 15.59
C ARG A 310 8.48 -18.75 17.06
N SER A 311 9.15 -19.67 17.76
CA SER A 311 9.52 -19.57 19.17
C SER A 311 10.41 -18.35 19.43
N PRO A 312 10.30 -17.71 20.61
CA PRO A 312 11.29 -16.72 21.04
C PRO A 312 12.51 -17.47 21.59
N SER A 313 13.68 -17.21 21.00
CA SER A 313 14.96 -17.65 21.54
C SER A 313 15.89 -16.46 21.56
N ALA A 314 16.08 -15.88 22.73
CA ALA A 314 17.34 -15.34 23.26
C ALA A 314 17.03 -14.35 24.39
N VAL A 315 17.01 -14.90 25.60
CA VAL A 315 17.28 -14.17 26.83
C VAL A 315 18.73 -13.67 26.74
N TRP A 316 18.95 -12.37 26.90
CA TRP A 316 20.23 -11.85 27.35
C TRP A 316 19.99 -10.78 28.42
N THR A 317 20.17 -11.23 29.67
CA THR A 317 20.49 -10.42 30.83
C THR A 317 21.89 -9.87 30.67
N ALA A 318 22.09 -8.57 30.87
CA ALA A 318 23.38 -8.04 31.30
C ALA A 318 23.16 -6.82 32.19
N THR A 319 23.74 -6.96 33.38
CA THR A 319 23.64 -6.16 34.60
C THR A 319 24.40 -4.84 34.48
N ALA A 320 23.95 -3.85 35.24
CA ALA A 320 24.62 -2.58 35.47
C ALA A 320 25.85 -2.71 36.42
N ASN A 321 26.73 -1.70 36.31
CA ASN A 321 27.73 -1.19 37.25
C ASN A 321 29.07 -1.95 37.44
N CYS A 322 30.14 -1.34 36.91
CA CYS A 322 31.09 -0.51 37.69
C CYS A 322 31.58 0.64 36.80
#